data_AF-A0AB37CTC6-F1
#
_entry.id   AF-A0AB37CTC6-F1
#
_cell.length_a   1.000
_cell.length_b   1.000
_cell.length_c   1.000
_cell.angle_alpha   90.00
_cell.angle_beta   90.00
_cell.angle_gamma   90.00
#
_symmetry.space_group_name_H-M   'P 1'
#
loop_
_entity.id
_entity.type
_entity.pdbx_description
1 polymer ?
#
loop_
_entity_poly.entity_id
_entity_poly.type
_entity_poly.pdbx_seq_one_letter_code
_entity_poly.pdbx_strand_id
1 'polypeptide(L)' 'MTQVMIMVMEAGKAEHTCNLLADINKNGEVTKFYDYNGNELKINFLQNQVYYNKTWWQFTKKQDI' A
#
# COMPACT_ATOMS: atom_id res chain seq x y z
N MET A 1 11.05 12.50 -0.14
CA MET A 1 10.04 11.43 -0.05
C MET A 1 8.85 11.95 -0.82
N THR A 2 8.26 11.10 -1.66
CA THR A 2 7.13 11.48 -2.51
C THR A 2 5.94 10.66 -2.07
N GLN A 3 4.80 11.32 -1.87
CA GLN A 3 3.54 10.65 -1.58
C GLN A 3 2.76 10.45 -2.88
N VAL A 4 2.26 9.25 -3.10
CA VAL A 4 1.47 8.90 -4.28
C VAL A 4 0.29 8.00 -3.90
N MET A 5 -0.69 7.90 -4.78
CA MET A 5 -1.74 6.89 -4.67
C MET A 5 -1.28 5.62 -5.37
N ILE A 6 -1.31 4.48 -4.67
CA ILE A 6 -1.02 3.18 -5.26
C ILE A 6 -2.23 2.26 -5.16
N MET A 7 -2.49 1.54 -6.26
CA MET A 7 -3.52 0.52 -6.29
C MET A 7 -3.05 -0.71 -5.50
N VAL A 8 -3.92 -1.20 -4.64
CA VAL A 8 -3.74 -2.44 -3.88
C VAL A 8 -4.89 -3.38 -4.20
N MET A 9 -4.62 -4.69 -4.16
CA MET A 9 -5.58 -5.74 -4.48
C MET A 9 -5.84 -6.60 -3.25
N GLU A 10 -7.03 -7.15 -3.07
CA GLU A 10 -7.31 -8.01 -1.91
C GLU A 10 -6.36 -9.24 -1.88
N ALA A 11 -5.77 -9.52 -0.72
CA ALA A 11 -4.78 -10.59 -0.58
C ALA A 11 -5.45 -11.96 -0.67
N GLY A 12 -4.94 -12.82 -1.56
CA GLY A 12 -5.47 -14.18 -1.77
C GLY A 12 -6.77 -14.25 -2.58
N LYS A 13 -7.38 -13.11 -2.91
CA LYS A 13 -8.56 -12.99 -3.78
C LYS A 13 -8.43 -11.74 -4.64
N ALA A 14 -8.23 -11.88 -5.96
CA ALA A 14 -8.10 -10.74 -6.85
C ALA A 14 -9.47 -10.13 -7.25
N GLU A 15 -10.42 -10.09 -6.32
CA GLU A 15 -11.81 -9.67 -6.57
C GLU A 15 -12.00 -8.16 -6.44
N HIS A 16 -11.25 -7.53 -5.51
CA HIS A 16 -11.38 -6.11 -5.20
C HIS A 16 -10.05 -5.38 -5.32
N THR A 17 -10.13 -4.11 -5.69
CA THR A 17 -8.99 -3.18 -5.67
C THR A 17 -9.40 -1.89 -4.96
N CYS A 18 -8.43 -1.21 -4.37
CA CYS A 18 -8.59 0.17 -3.92
C CYS A 18 -7.27 0.92 -4.06
N ASN A 19 -7.31 2.25 -4.03
CA ASN A 19 -6.09 3.05 -4.02
C ASN A 19 -5.83 3.52 -2.59
N LEU A 20 -4.58 3.51 -2.14
CA LEU A 20 -4.18 4.04 -0.84
C LEU A 20 -3.03 5.01 -1.02
N LEU A 21 -2.97 6.03 -0.14
CA LEU A 21 -1.83 6.94 -0.08
C LEU A 21 -0.63 6.17 0.44
N ALA A 22 0.52 6.35 -0.22
CA ALA A 22 1.76 5.72 0.17
C ALA A 22 2.94 6.68 0.03
N ASP A 23 3.85 6.63 0.99
CA ASP A 23 5.14 7.31 0.85
C ASP A 23 6.14 6.38 0.17
N ILE A 24 6.90 6.97 -0.75
CA ILE A 24 7.95 6.27 -1.48
C ILE A 24 9.31 6.94 -1.22
N ASN A 25 10.32 6.09 -1.02
CA ASN A 25 11.70 6.53 -0.85
C ASN A 25 12.36 6.88 -2.20
N LYS A 26 13.59 7.40 -2.14
CA LYS A 26 14.37 7.79 -3.34
C LYS A 26 14.68 6.63 -4.31
N ASN A 27 14.48 5.38 -3.90
CA ASN A 27 14.71 4.19 -4.72
C ASN A 27 13.40 3.65 -5.35
N GLY A 28 12.27 4.34 -5.17
CA GLY A 28 10.97 3.89 -5.66
C GLY A 28 10.31 2.84 -4.76
N GLU A 29 10.80 2.60 -3.54
CA GLU A 29 10.19 1.63 -2.64
C GLU A 29 9.15 2.27 -1.72
N VAL A 30 7.99 1.62 -1.61
CA VAL A 30 6.94 1.96 -0.64
C VAL A 30 7.48 1.77 0.78
N THR A 31 7.39 2.82 1.59
CA THR A 31 7.83 2.81 3.00
C THR A 31 6.67 2.93 3.99
N LYS A 32 5.59 3.60 3.60
CA LYS A 32 4.41 3.83 4.45
C LYS A 32 3.14 3.83 3.64
N PHE A 33 2.02 3.56 4.30
CA PHE A 33 0.68 3.68 3.76
C PHE A 33 -0.19 4.48 4.72
N TYR A 34 -1.20 5.15 4.18
CA TYR A 34 -2.16 5.92 4.95
C TYR A 34 -3.59 5.64 4.48
N ASP A 35 -4.54 5.72 5.42
CA ASP A 35 -5.96 5.81 5.07
C ASP A 35 -6.30 7.21 4.52
N TYR A 36 -7.54 7.37 4.08
CA TYR A 36 -8.04 8.65 3.55
C TYR A 36 -8.16 9.76 4.60
N ASN A 37 -7.99 9.45 5.89
CA ASN A 37 -7.93 10.42 6.97
C ASN A 37 -6.48 10.78 7.36
N GLY A 38 -5.48 10.20 6.69
CA GLY A 38 -4.06 10.41 6.97
C GLY A 38 -3.50 9.56 8.11
N ASN A 39 -4.22 8.55 8.60
CA ASN A 39 -3.71 7.63 9.62
C ASN A 39 -2.78 6.60 8.99
N GLU A 40 -1.60 6.39 9.60
CA GLU A 40 -0.65 5.37 9.14
C GLU A 40 -1.23 3.96 9.27
N LEU A 41 -1.13 3.17 8.21
CA LEU A 41 -1.65 1.81 8.14
C LEU A 41 -0.57 0.78 8.47
N LYS A 42 -1.00 -0.35 9.03
CA LYS A 42 -0.11 -1.48 9.34
C LYS A 42 0.37 -2.15 8.05
N ILE A 43 1.67 -2.34 7.91
CA ILE A 43 2.31 -2.99 6.76
C ILE A 43 2.96 -4.31 7.19
N ASN A 44 2.83 -5.33 6.34
CA ASN A 44 3.61 -6.55 6.37
C ASN A 44 4.52 -6.60 5.13
N PHE A 45 5.79 -6.21 5.30
CA PHE A 45 6.76 -6.21 4.20
C PHE A 45 7.23 -7.60 3.78
N LEU A 46 7.08 -8.64 4.60
CA LEU A 46 7.42 -10.01 4.21
C LEU A 46 6.47 -10.54 3.12
N GLN A 47 5.21 -10.10 3.19
CA GLN A 47 4.17 -10.49 2.23
C GLN A 47 3.79 -9.35 1.26
N ASN A 48 4.38 -8.16 1.40
CA ASN A 48 3.97 -6.94 0.70
C ASN A 48 2.45 -6.68 0.81
N GLN A 49 1.95 -6.66 2.05
CA GLN A 49 0.54 -6.41 2.34
C GLN A 49 0.35 -5.21 3.26
N VAL A 50 -0.75 -4.48 3.07
CA VAL A 50 -1.20 -3.40 3.95
C VAL A 50 -2.58 -3.76 4.52
N TYR A 51 -2.77 -3.54 5.82
CA TYR A 51 -4.04 -3.81 6.48
C TYR A 51 -4.93 -2.56 6.44
N TYR A 52 -6.06 -2.66 5.75
CA TYR A 52 -7.01 -1.57 5.60
C TYR A 52 -8.44 -2.10 5.59
N ASN A 53 -9.33 -1.43 6.33
CA ASN A 53 -10.74 -1.77 6.44
C ASN A 53 -11.02 -3.25 6.75
N LYS A 54 -10.28 -3.79 7.73
CA LYS A 54 -10.32 -5.20 8.16
C LYS A 54 -9.86 -6.24 7.15
N THR A 55 -9.26 -5.81 6.03
CA THR A 55 -8.77 -6.67 4.95
C THR A 55 -7.28 -6.45 4.74
N TRP A 56 -6.56 -7.53 4.39
CA TRP A 56 -5.18 -7.43 3.92
C TRP A 56 -5.18 -7.20 2.41
N TRP A 57 -4.44 -6.19 1.97
CA TRP A 57 -4.33 -5.81 0.57
C TRP A 57 -2.89 -5.97 0.10
N GLN A 58 -2.69 -6.69 -0.99
CA GLN A 58 -1.43 -6.89 -1.67
C GLN A 58 -1.01 -5.63 -2.45
N PHE A 59 0.26 -5.26 -2.37
CA PHE A 59 0.85 -4.17 -3.14
C PHE A 59 2.21 -4.57 -3.75
N THR A 60 2.64 -3.84 -4.77
CA THR A 60 4.00 -3.97 -5.32
C THR A 60 4.95 -3.07 -4.54
N LYS A 61 6.00 -3.65 -3.94
CA LYS A 61 6.92 -2.87 -3.10
C LYS A 61 7.65 -1.76 -3.87
N LYS A 62 8.10 -2.06 -5.09
CA LYS A 62 8.78 -1.11 -5.97
C LYS A 62 7.78 -0.53 -6.96
N GLN A 63 7.62 0.77 -6.92
CA GLN A 63 6.77 1.51 -7.85
C GLN A 63 7.66 2.08 -8.95
N ASP A 64 7.22 1.94 -10.20
CA ASP A 64 7.83 2.60 -11.35
C ASP A 64 7.12 3.95 -11.50
N ILE A 65 7.77 5.02 -11.01
CA ILE A 65 7.25 6.39 -10.93
C ILE A 65 8.17 7.34 -11.68
#